data_AF-A0A963ZE16-F1
#
_entry.id   AF-A0A963ZE16-F1
#
_cell.length_a   1.000
_cell.length_b   1.000
_cell.length_c   1.000
_cell.angle_alpha   90.00
_cell.angle_beta   90.00
_cell.angle_gamma   90.00
#
_symmetry.space_group_name_H-M   'P 1'
#
loop_
_entity.id
_entity.type
_entity.pdbx_description
1 polymer ?
#
loop_
_entity_poly.entity_id
_entity_poly.type
_entity_poly.pdbx_seq_one_letter_code
_entity_poly.pdbx_strand_id
1 'polypeptide(L)'
;MRVVVLLFVLLSVTLVSKGQIEFGDNPFDLGVITSAGTDFVDIPVTNNGNEKIFIFRIDADKRFQIHYSSKTIFPDSTVYIRILYTPDKKGFFSEKLPIHFSHLTEPFILKVEGFCEEIPKSDLITCPSFDQQNINTSLENDFTVMVVDESTNEPIEDAEVIFVQNGVKTQTITTNKKGLYTKKQELGYYYFIASHNDYNPNEVGTYINRKNNLVIIPLSRKEISEVAPDEVPEIIEDDSAIINNNATEETNDVIVEEIEVENYIEQYPAFPLADYKPNNIVFLLDVSSSMNMAGKIDLLKASMIELTRILRPIDKITLVAYASSANVIMETTSVEDVDTLITIIQDLKPKGMTAGGKGMNLAYSKACNAFIPDGNNQIIMATDGAFNMGEENVNKLAKKFNKKGVTVSVIGIKNRDIHQESMRKLSEDGGGNYININNFEEAQKTLVEEIKSQSRRK
;
A
#
# COMPACT_ATOMS: atom_id res chain seq x y z
N MET A 1 19.64 38.10 51.54
CA MET A 1 20.08 37.03 50.61
C MET A 1 19.65 35.68 51.17
N ARG A 2 18.53 35.14 50.69
CA ARG A 2 18.10 33.76 50.90
C ARG A 2 18.03 33.15 49.50
N VAL A 3 18.98 32.28 49.16
CA VAL A 3 19.03 31.61 47.86
C VAL A 3 18.04 30.46 47.90
N VAL A 4 17.01 30.54 47.07
CA VAL A 4 16.05 29.46 46.83
C VAL A 4 16.71 28.47 45.87
N VAL A 5 16.83 27.22 46.31
CA VAL A 5 17.29 26.08 45.51
C VAL A 5 16.17 25.70 44.54
N LEU A 6 16.38 25.86 43.24
CA LEU A 6 15.49 25.32 42.22
C LEU A 6 15.98 23.92 41.85
N LEU A 7 15.24 22.91 42.30
CA LEU A 7 15.47 21.50 42.01
C LEU A 7 14.96 21.20 40.59
N PHE A 8 15.86 21.12 39.61
CA PHE A 8 15.52 20.62 38.27
C PHE A 8 15.50 19.08 38.31
N VAL A 9 14.30 18.49 38.38
CA VAL A 9 14.10 17.06 38.16
C VAL A 9 14.18 16.82 36.65
N LEU A 10 15.36 16.40 36.18
CA LEU A 10 15.51 15.83 34.84
C LEU A 10 14.79 14.47 34.84
N LEU A 11 13.58 14.42 34.32
CA LEU A 11 12.89 13.18 34.01
C LEU A 11 13.56 12.59 32.77
N SER A 12 14.61 11.79 32.98
CA SER A 12 15.21 10.99 31.91
C SER A 12 14.20 9.95 31.46
N VAL A 13 13.54 10.20 30.33
CA VAL A 13 12.86 9.16 29.57
C VAL A 13 13.94 8.22 29.07
N THR A 14 14.15 7.11 29.77
CA THR A 14 14.95 6.00 29.27
C THR A 14 14.20 5.41 28.08
N LEU A 15 14.60 5.80 26.86
CA LEU A 15 14.35 5.00 25.68
C LEU A 15 14.94 3.61 25.97
N VAL A 16 14.07 2.60 26.06
CA VAL A 16 14.49 1.20 26.06
C VAL A 16 15.25 0.97 24.76
N SER A 17 16.48 0.49 24.90
CA SER A 17 17.47 0.37 23.85
C SER A 17 16.96 -0.38 22.62
N LYS A 18 17.24 0.19 21.43
CA LYS A 18 17.21 -0.50 20.14
C LYS A 18 18.02 -1.79 20.24
N GLY A 19 17.34 -2.94 20.26
CA GLY A 19 18.00 -4.24 20.20
C GLY A 19 18.69 -4.43 18.85
N GLN A 20 19.84 -5.11 18.85
CA GLN A 20 20.61 -5.44 17.65
C GLN A 20 19.83 -6.33 16.67
N ILE A 21 18.84 -7.08 17.18
CA ILE A 21 17.91 -7.89 16.38
C ILE A 21 16.49 -7.34 16.46
N GLU A 22 15.86 -7.27 15.30
CA GLU A 22 14.43 -7.11 15.13
C GLU A 22 13.84 -8.42 14.58
N PHE A 23 12.75 -8.86 15.18
CA PHE A 23 11.94 -9.97 14.66
C PHE A 23 10.72 -9.38 13.98
N GLY A 24 10.16 -10.10 13.00
CA GLY A 24 8.78 -9.85 12.55
C GLY A 24 7.75 -9.98 13.69
N ASP A 25 6.47 -9.97 13.34
CA ASP A 25 5.36 -10.00 14.32
C ASP A 25 5.41 -11.18 15.30
N ASN A 26 5.55 -10.90 16.61
CA ASN A 26 5.48 -11.92 17.67
C ASN A 26 4.26 -11.65 18.58
N PRO A 27 3.25 -12.53 18.67
CA PRO A 27 3.18 -13.89 18.11
C PRO A 27 2.99 -13.95 16.59
N PHE A 28 3.47 -15.04 16.00
CA PHE A 28 3.23 -15.43 14.61
C PHE A 28 2.03 -16.37 14.52
N ASP A 29 1.03 -16.00 13.73
CA ASP A 29 -0.16 -16.83 13.50
C ASP A 29 0.05 -17.74 12.28
N LEU A 30 -0.11 -19.04 12.49
CA LEU A 30 -0.08 -20.07 11.44
C LEU A 30 -1.42 -20.23 10.71
N GLY A 31 -2.45 -19.53 11.15
CA GLY A 31 -3.79 -19.62 10.58
C GLY A 31 -4.50 -20.92 10.95
N VAL A 32 -5.34 -21.40 10.03
CA VAL A 32 -6.16 -22.60 10.22
C VAL A 32 -5.46 -23.83 9.63
N ILE A 33 -5.10 -24.77 10.48
CA ILE A 33 -4.49 -26.04 10.07
C ILE A 33 -5.61 -27.05 9.75
N THR A 34 -5.63 -27.51 8.50
CA THR A 34 -6.60 -28.48 7.96
C THR A 34 -5.92 -29.81 7.56
N SER A 35 -6.71 -30.82 7.16
CA SER A 35 -6.20 -32.14 6.77
C SER A 35 -5.34 -32.15 5.50
N ALA A 36 -5.38 -31.08 4.70
CA ALA A 36 -4.56 -30.92 3.51
C ALA A 36 -3.08 -30.64 3.82
N GLY A 37 -2.77 -30.23 5.05
CA GLY A 37 -1.44 -30.08 5.65
C GLY A 37 -0.28 -29.70 4.73
N THR A 38 0.16 -28.44 4.76
CA THR A 38 1.58 -28.01 4.72
C THR A 38 1.67 -26.48 4.65
N ASP A 39 1.13 -25.80 5.66
CA ASP A 39 1.39 -24.37 5.83
C ASP A 39 2.57 -24.20 6.80
N PHE A 40 3.68 -23.69 6.28
CA PHE A 40 4.83 -23.25 7.07
C PHE A 40 4.84 -21.72 7.13
N VAL A 41 5.35 -21.16 8.21
CA VAL A 41 5.59 -19.71 8.34
C VAL A 41 7.07 -19.42 8.18
N ASP A 42 7.39 -18.40 7.40
CA ASP A 42 8.74 -17.84 7.32
C ASP A 42 8.82 -16.61 8.21
N ILE A 43 9.65 -16.71 9.25
CA ILE A 43 9.81 -15.70 10.27
C ILE A 43 11.08 -14.88 9.95
N PRO A 44 10.95 -13.59 9.59
CA PRO A 44 12.11 -12.76 9.34
C PRO A 44 12.79 -12.37 10.66
N VAL A 45 14.10 -12.46 10.66
CA VAL A 45 15.00 -12.02 11.74
C VAL A 45 16.02 -11.08 11.14
N THR A 46 15.89 -9.80 11.44
CA THR A 46 16.74 -8.72 10.91
C THR A 46 17.77 -8.33 11.96
N ASN A 47 19.03 -8.22 11.55
CA ASN A 47 20.08 -7.63 12.38
C ASN A 47 20.24 -6.16 11.98
N ASN A 48 19.79 -5.25 12.86
CA ASN A 48 19.88 -3.80 12.68
C ASN A 48 21.14 -3.20 13.32
N GLY A 49 22.11 -4.03 13.69
CA GLY A 49 23.36 -3.59 14.29
C GLY A 49 24.59 -3.98 13.50
N ASN A 50 25.74 -3.53 13.99
CA ASN A 50 26.98 -3.49 13.21
C ASN A 50 27.85 -4.75 13.34
N GLU A 51 27.46 -5.71 14.18
CA GLU A 51 28.18 -6.98 14.35
C GLU A 51 27.35 -8.15 13.82
N LYS A 52 28.01 -9.21 13.35
CA LYS A 52 27.35 -10.45 12.93
C LYS A 52 26.75 -11.20 14.14
N ILE A 53 25.63 -11.84 13.93
CA ILE A 53 24.90 -12.59 14.96
C ILE A 53 24.70 -14.03 14.49
N PHE A 54 24.85 -14.99 15.39
CA PHE A 54 24.58 -16.40 15.14
C PHE A 54 23.28 -16.84 15.80
N ILE A 55 22.46 -17.61 15.07
CA ILE A 55 21.37 -18.39 15.61
C ILE A 55 21.97 -19.73 16.07
N PHE A 56 22.08 -19.93 17.38
CA PHE A 56 22.63 -21.18 17.91
C PHE A 56 21.63 -22.33 17.72
N ARG A 57 20.42 -22.17 18.28
CA ARG A 57 19.35 -23.17 18.22
C ARG A 57 17.99 -22.57 18.54
N ILE A 58 16.94 -23.30 18.16
CA ILE A 58 15.57 -23.09 18.65
C ILE A 58 15.20 -24.33 19.45
N ASP A 59 14.75 -24.12 20.68
CA ASP A 59 14.26 -25.19 21.54
C ASP A 59 12.80 -25.50 21.14
N ALA A 60 12.59 -26.61 20.42
CA ALA A 60 11.28 -27.02 19.91
C ALA A 60 11.06 -28.52 20.09
N ASP A 61 9.81 -28.93 20.29
CA ASP A 61 9.45 -30.35 20.34
C ASP A 61 9.22 -30.95 18.94
N LYS A 62 8.93 -32.25 18.87
CA LYS A 62 8.80 -33.03 17.62
C LYS A 62 7.65 -32.57 16.71
N ARG A 63 6.71 -31.77 17.21
CA ARG A 63 5.62 -31.19 16.42
C ARG A 63 6.13 -30.08 15.49
N PHE A 64 7.33 -29.56 15.73
CA PHE A 64 7.94 -28.51 14.94
C PHE A 64 9.01 -29.04 14.00
N GLN A 65 8.94 -28.66 12.73
CA GLN A 65 10.07 -28.74 11.82
C GLN A 65 10.59 -27.33 11.56
N ILE A 66 11.89 -27.15 11.81
CA ILE A 66 12.53 -25.84 11.77
C ILE A 66 13.67 -25.89 10.78
N HIS A 67 13.64 -24.96 9.83
CA HIS A 67 14.68 -24.79 8.86
C HIS A 67 15.18 -23.35 8.90
N TYR A 68 16.45 -23.15 8.58
CA TYR A 68 17.08 -21.82 8.56
C TYR A 68 17.58 -21.53 7.16
N SER A 69 17.23 -20.37 6.62
CA SER A 69 17.87 -19.85 5.40
C SER A 69 19.37 -19.60 5.63
N SER A 70 19.75 -19.19 6.84
CA SER A 70 21.11 -19.11 7.34
C SER A 70 21.09 -19.08 8.88
N LYS A 71 22.11 -19.67 9.53
CA LYS A 71 22.35 -19.52 10.98
C LYS A 71 23.22 -18.32 11.33
N THR A 72 23.67 -17.56 10.34
CA THR A 72 24.46 -16.34 10.53
C THR A 72 23.72 -15.17 9.91
N ILE A 73 23.52 -14.12 10.71
CA ILE A 73 22.85 -12.87 10.36
C ILE A 73 23.91 -11.78 10.33
N PHE A 74 24.23 -11.28 9.14
CA PHE A 74 25.18 -10.17 8.98
C PHE A 74 24.51 -8.84 9.37
N PRO A 75 25.29 -7.78 9.63
CA PRO A 75 24.76 -6.42 9.78
C PRO A 75 23.81 -6.05 8.64
N ASP A 76 22.74 -5.34 8.97
CA ASP A 76 21.70 -4.84 8.06
C ASP A 76 21.14 -5.92 7.12
N SER A 77 21.05 -7.17 7.62
CA SER A 77 20.56 -8.30 6.87
C SER A 77 19.44 -9.04 7.59
N THR A 78 18.54 -9.62 6.81
CA THR A 78 17.44 -10.46 7.29
C THR A 78 17.70 -11.91 6.91
N VAL A 79 17.52 -12.81 7.88
CA VAL A 79 17.43 -14.25 7.64
C VAL A 79 16.02 -14.73 7.98
N TYR A 80 15.60 -15.80 7.33
CA TYR A 80 14.32 -16.45 7.58
C TYR A 80 14.50 -17.73 8.38
N ILE A 81 13.66 -17.88 9.41
CA ILE A 81 13.42 -19.12 10.15
C ILE A 81 12.09 -19.68 9.64
N ARG A 82 12.13 -20.81 8.95
CA ARG A 82 10.93 -21.51 8.49
C ARG A 82 10.44 -22.46 9.56
N ILE A 83 9.18 -22.32 9.96
CA ILE A 83 8.56 -23.15 10.98
C ILE A 83 7.33 -23.83 10.39
N LEU A 84 7.35 -25.15 10.40
CA LEU A 84 6.19 -25.99 10.18
C LEU A 84 5.76 -26.56 11.53
N TYR A 85 4.47 -26.47 11.85
CA TYR A 85 3.91 -27.00 13.08
C TYR A 85 2.79 -28.01 12.80
N THR A 86 2.90 -29.19 13.38
CA THR A 86 1.93 -30.27 13.26
C THR A 86 1.21 -30.48 14.60
N PRO A 87 0.02 -29.90 14.80
CA PRO A 87 -0.73 -30.02 16.06
C PRO A 87 -1.18 -31.47 16.30
N ASP A 88 -1.21 -31.87 17.58
CA ASP A 88 -1.66 -33.18 18.04
C ASP A 88 -3.14 -33.19 18.50
N LYS A 89 -3.76 -32.00 18.59
CA LYS A 89 -5.13 -31.79 19.04
C LYS A 89 -5.81 -30.71 18.21
N LYS A 90 -7.12 -30.86 18.02
CA LYS A 90 -7.98 -29.83 17.44
C LYS A 90 -8.16 -28.65 18.40
N GLY A 91 -8.47 -27.48 17.85
CA GLY A 91 -8.72 -26.25 18.58
C GLY A 91 -7.57 -25.25 18.52
N PHE A 92 -7.70 -24.16 19.28
CA PHE A 92 -6.68 -23.12 19.36
C PHE A 92 -5.40 -23.65 20.03
N PHE A 93 -4.26 -23.31 19.46
CA PHE A 93 -2.95 -23.59 20.04
C PHE A 93 -2.13 -22.30 20.17
N SER A 94 -1.21 -22.30 21.13
CA SER A 94 -0.30 -21.18 21.39
C SER A 94 0.97 -21.73 22.03
N GLU A 95 2.02 -21.79 21.22
CA GLU A 95 3.28 -22.44 21.55
C GLU A 95 4.39 -21.40 21.69
N LYS A 96 5.39 -21.71 22.51
CA LYS A 96 6.55 -20.83 22.76
C LYS A 96 7.82 -21.56 22.37
N LEU A 97 8.62 -20.92 21.53
CA LEU A 97 9.86 -21.44 20.96
C LEU A 97 11.02 -20.52 21.40
N PRO A 98 11.79 -20.90 22.43
CA PRO A 98 12.99 -20.17 22.81
C PRO A 98 14.06 -20.24 21.71
N ILE A 99 14.49 -19.09 21.22
CA ILE A 99 15.53 -18.94 20.20
C ILE A 99 16.80 -18.37 20.85
N HIS A 100 17.90 -19.10 20.74
CA HIS A 100 19.19 -18.72 21.30
C HIS A 100 20.05 -18.02 20.26
N PHE A 101 20.42 -16.76 20.53
CA PHE A 101 21.30 -15.95 19.68
C PHE A 101 22.65 -15.69 20.35
N SER A 102 23.70 -15.47 19.57
CA SER A 102 25.03 -15.15 20.09
C SER A 102 25.12 -13.84 20.85
N HIS A 103 24.24 -12.88 20.56
CA HIS A 103 24.26 -11.54 21.15
C HIS A 103 23.29 -11.38 22.34
N LEU A 104 22.44 -12.39 22.60
CA LEU A 104 21.52 -12.38 23.74
C LEU A 104 22.00 -13.35 24.82
N THR A 105 21.94 -12.91 26.07
CA THR A 105 22.19 -13.77 27.23
C THR A 105 20.99 -14.66 27.57
N GLU A 106 19.78 -14.19 27.25
CA GLU A 106 18.53 -14.94 27.40
C GLU A 106 17.92 -15.24 26.02
N PRO A 107 17.24 -16.39 25.85
CA PRO A 107 16.64 -16.70 24.56
C PRO A 107 15.48 -15.75 24.25
N PHE A 108 15.36 -15.37 22.98
CA PHE A 108 14.18 -14.69 22.49
C PHE A 108 13.00 -15.68 22.45
N ILE A 109 11.88 -15.34 23.08
CA ILE A 109 10.71 -16.22 23.11
C ILE A 109 9.82 -15.92 21.91
N LEU A 110 9.94 -16.75 20.88
CA LEU A 110 9.06 -16.72 19.73
C LEU A 110 7.74 -17.41 20.08
N LYS A 111 6.62 -16.70 19.96
CA LYS A 111 5.29 -17.26 20.17
C LYS A 111 4.65 -17.58 18.83
N VAL A 112 4.09 -18.77 18.70
CA VAL A 112 3.42 -19.25 17.49
C VAL A 112 2.01 -19.68 17.87
N GLU A 113 0.99 -19.18 17.18
CA GLU A 113 -0.42 -19.48 17.47
C GLU A 113 -1.21 -19.84 16.21
N GLY A 114 -2.42 -20.33 16.37
CA GLY A 114 -3.30 -20.72 15.27
C GLY A 114 -4.43 -21.62 15.73
N PHE A 115 -5.18 -22.17 14.77
CA PHE A 115 -6.34 -23.03 15.04
C PHE A 115 -6.26 -24.33 14.25
N CYS A 116 -6.29 -25.47 14.92
CA CYS A 116 -6.36 -26.78 14.26
C CYS A 116 -7.81 -27.20 14.07
N GLU A 117 -8.29 -27.19 12.83
CA GLU A 117 -9.61 -27.71 12.46
C GLU A 117 -9.58 -29.23 12.29
N GLU A 118 -8.52 -29.74 11.64
CA GLU A 118 -8.27 -31.16 11.45
C GLU A 118 -6.79 -31.49 11.67
N ILE A 119 -6.53 -32.61 12.35
CA ILE A 119 -5.16 -33.06 12.62
C ILE A 119 -4.57 -33.59 11.30
N PRO A 120 -3.46 -33.03 10.80
CA PRO A 120 -2.85 -33.48 9.55
C PRO A 120 -2.42 -34.96 9.63
N LYS A 121 -2.61 -35.71 8.54
CA LYS A 121 -2.13 -37.11 8.47
C LYS A 121 -0.62 -37.12 8.22
N SER A 122 0.12 -37.86 9.06
CA SER A 122 1.59 -37.90 9.11
C SER A 122 2.29 -38.30 7.79
N ASP A 123 1.59 -38.95 6.85
CA ASP A 123 2.20 -39.58 5.67
C ASP A 123 2.33 -38.65 4.45
N LEU A 124 1.90 -37.38 4.54
CA LEU A 124 1.90 -36.42 3.43
C LEU A 124 2.81 -35.19 3.64
N ILE A 125 3.58 -35.14 4.74
CA ILE A 125 4.41 -33.97 5.07
C ILE A 125 5.78 -34.13 4.41
N THR A 126 5.98 -33.48 3.25
CA THR A 126 7.30 -33.38 2.62
C THR A 126 8.14 -32.32 3.33
N CYS A 127 9.35 -32.68 3.78
CA CYS A 127 10.25 -31.77 4.50
C CYS A 127 10.70 -30.61 3.60
N PRO A 128 10.47 -29.33 3.97
CA PRO A 128 10.92 -28.19 3.19
C PRO A 128 12.43 -27.94 3.39
N SER A 129 13.27 -28.13 2.35
CA SER A 129 14.71 -27.86 2.43
C SER A 129 15.11 -26.47 1.90
N PHE A 130 16.17 -25.89 2.50
CA PHE A 130 16.86 -24.69 1.99
C PHE A 130 18.02 -25.00 1.02
N ASP A 131 18.30 -26.27 0.70
CA ASP A 131 19.48 -26.73 -0.06
C ASP A 131 19.45 -26.43 -1.57
N GLN A 132 19.06 -25.22 -1.96
CA GLN A 132 19.31 -24.68 -3.29
C GLN A 132 20.16 -23.40 -3.21
N GLN A 133 21.47 -23.67 -3.09
CA GLN A 133 22.65 -22.94 -3.61
C GLN A 133 23.06 -21.53 -3.11
N ASN A 134 24.34 -21.49 -2.72
CA ASN A 134 25.36 -20.43 -2.86
C ASN A 134 25.01 -18.99 -2.45
N ILE A 135 25.39 -18.65 -1.21
CA ILE A 135 25.30 -17.30 -0.65
C ILE A 135 26.49 -16.48 -1.13
N ASN A 136 26.27 -15.68 -2.18
CA ASN A 136 27.12 -14.54 -2.51
C ASN A 136 26.59 -13.31 -1.75
N THR A 137 27.46 -12.58 -1.07
CA THR A 137 27.19 -11.51 -0.09
C THR A 137 26.79 -10.18 -0.72
N SER A 138 26.02 -10.20 -1.80
CA SER A 138 25.45 -9.02 -2.42
C SER A 138 23.97 -8.92 -2.02
N LEU A 139 23.55 -7.79 -1.42
CA LEU A 139 22.13 -7.45 -1.21
C LEU A 139 21.42 -7.11 -2.53
N GLU A 140 22.22 -6.82 -3.56
CA GLU A 140 21.76 -6.65 -4.92
C GLU A 140 22.00 -7.94 -5.71
N ASN A 141 20.98 -8.46 -6.38
CA ASN A 141 21.17 -9.55 -7.34
C ASN A 141 21.00 -9.04 -8.77
N ASP A 142 21.65 -9.71 -9.72
CA ASP A 142 21.37 -9.51 -11.13
C ASP A 142 19.91 -9.89 -11.38
N PHE A 143 19.10 -8.85 -11.54
CA PHE A 143 17.68 -8.93 -11.81
C PHE A 143 17.45 -8.61 -13.29
N THR A 144 16.60 -9.39 -13.93
CA THR A 144 16.27 -9.25 -15.35
C THR A 144 14.77 -9.05 -15.52
N VAL A 145 14.40 -8.04 -16.31
CA VAL A 145 13.05 -7.92 -16.86
C VAL A 145 13.09 -8.33 -18.32
N MET A 146 12.09 -9.09 -18.74
CA MET A 146 11.82 -9.44 -20.12
C MET A 146 10.42 -8.97 -20.50
N VAL A 147 10.30 -8.21 -21.58
CA VAL A 147 8.99 -7.82 -22.14
C VAL A 147 8.78 -8.62 -23.42
N VAL A 148 7.62 -9.27 -23.53
CA VAL A 148 7.28 -10.16 -24.65
C VAL A 148 5.89 -9.88 -25.19
N ASP A 149 5.66 -10.19 -26.45
CA ASP A 149 4.33 -10.26 -27.04
C ASP A 149 3.57 -11.43 -26.43
N GLU A 150 2.38 -11.17 -25.88
CA GLU A 150 1.59 -12.17 -25.15
C GLU A 150 1.21 -13.39 -26.00
N SER A 151 0.97 -13.17 -27.30
CA SER A 151 0.48 -14.20 -28.21
C SER A 151 1.60 -15.07 -28.79
N THR A 152 2.74 -14.45 -29.11
CA THR A 152 3.86 -15.11 -29.80
C THR A 152 5.02 -15.45 -28.88
N ASN A 153 5.08 -14.85 -27.68
CA ASN A 153 6.25 -14.81 -26.79
C ASN A 153 7.50 -14.21 -27.44
N GLU A 154 7.37 -13.49 -28.55
CA GLU A 154 8.48 -12.78 -29.18
C GLU A 154 8.91 -11.59 -28.30
N PRO A 155 10.22 -11.31 -28.16
CA PRO A 155 10.66 -10.21 -27.33
C PRO A 155 10.29 -8.85 -27.93
N ILE A 156 9.88 -7.90 -27.08
CA ILE A 156 9.53 -6.54 -27.47
C ILE A 156 10.71 -5.62 -27.14
N GLU A 157 11.36 -5.09 -28.17
CA GLU A 157 12.40 -4.06 -28.01
C GLU A 157 11.80 -2.69 -27.72
N ASP A 158 12.61 -1.80 -27.13
CA ASP A 158 12.23 -0.42 -26.83
C ASP A 158 10.95 -0.25 -25.98
N ALA A 159 10.56 -1.28 -25.24
CA ALA A 159 9.49 -1.21 -24.26
C ALA A 159 9.97 -0.48 -23.01
N GLU A 160 9.18 0.49 -22.55
CA GLU A 160 9.42 1.19 -21.29
C GLU A 160 8.92 0.34 -20.13
N VAL A 161 9.73 0.18 -19.07
CA VAL A 161 9.32 -0.49 -17.83
C VAL A 161 9.56 0.41 -16.63
N ILE A 162 8.50 0.68 -15.89
CA ILE A 162 8.52 1.45 -14.64
C ILE A 162 8.52 0.47 -13.47
N PHE A 163 9.43 0.69 -12.53
CA PHE A 163 9.53 -0.06 -11.29
C PHE A 163 8.87 0.74 -10.18
N VAL A 164 8.01 0.10 -9.42
CA VAL A 164 7.30 0.70 -8.30
C VAL A 164 7.53 -0.15 -7.06
N GLN A 165 7.93 0.50 -5.98
CA GLN A 165 8.13 -0.13 -4.67
C GLN A 165 7.56 0.76 -3.58
N ASN A 166 6.84 0.17 -2.61
CA ASN A 166 6.18 0.90 -1.52
C ASN A 166 5.30 2.06 -2.02
N GLY A 167 4.64 1.87 -3.16
CA GLY A 167 3.76 2.87 -3.79
C GLY A 167 4.47 4.01 -4.55
N VAL A 168 5.81 3.99 -4.67
CA VAL A 168 6.58 5.04 -5.37
C VAL A 168 7.33 4.47 -6.57
N LYS A 169 7.35 5.24 -7.67
CA LYS A 169 8.18 4.94 -8.85
C LYS A 169 9.66 5.09 -8.48
N THR A 170 10.43 4.02 -8.58
CA THR A 170 11.85 4.00 -8.19
C THR A 170 12.80 4.14 -9.38
N GLN A 171 12.42 3.58 -10.54
CA GLN A 171 13.19 3.73 -11.78
C GLN A 171 12.33 3.46 -13.02
N THR A 172 12.78 4.00 -14.14
CA THR A 172 12.24 3.72 -15.48
C THR A 172 13.38 3.22 -16.36
N ILE A 173 13.14 2.16 -17.12
CA ILE A 173 14.13 1.54 -18.01
C ILE A 173 13.52 1.29 -19.39
N THR A 174 14.36 0.96 -20.36
CA THR A 174 13.94 0.57 -21.71
C THR A 174 14.58 -0.79 -22.06
N THR A 175 13.81 -1.70 -22.66
CA THR A 175 14.30 -3.01 -23.08
C THR A 175 15.22 -2.92 -24.29
N ASN A 176 16.19 -3.84 -24.39
CA ASN A 176 17.04 -3.97 -25.57
C ASN A 176 16.37 -4.78 -26.69
N LYS A 177 17.08 -5.01 -27.80
CA LYS A 177 16.62 -5.82 -28.96
C LYS A 177 16.16 -7.25 -28.64
N LYS A 178 16.51 -7.79 -27.47
CA LYS A 178 16.06 -9.11 -27.00
C LYS A 178 14.89 -8.99 -26.02
N GLY A 179 14.27 -7.82 -25.92
CA GLY A 179 13.24 -7.50 -24.93
C GLY A 179 13.73 -7.52 -23.50
N LEU A 180 15.05 -7.46 -23.25
CA LEU A 180 15.64 -7.64 -21.93
C LEU A 180 16.19 -6.34 -21.35
N TYR A 181 16.14 -6.25 -20.03
CA TYR A 181 16.93 -5.33 -19.23
C TYR A 181 17.48 -6.07 -18.01
N THR A 182 18.78 -5.97 -17.74
CA THR A 182 19.41 -6.61 -16.58
C THR A 182 20.19 -5.59 -15.76
N LYS A 183 19.92 -5.53 -14.46
CA LYS A 183 20.65 -4.70 -13.52
C LYS A 183 20.59 -5.29 -12.11
N LYS A 184 21.56 -4.91 -11.30
CA LYS A 184 21.51 -5.10 -9.84
C LYS A 184 20.29 -4.42 -9.23
N GLN A 185 19.46 -5.19 -8.53
CA GLN A 185 18.25 -4.70 -7.88
C GLN A 185 18.18 -5.17 -6.43
N GLU A 186 17.67 -4.28 -5.56
CA GLU A 186 17.35 -4.62 -4.18
C GLU A 186 16.22 -5.65 -4.11
N LEU A 187 16.29 -6.54 -3.12
CA LEU A 187 15.26 -7.55 -2.89
C LEU A 187 14.02 -6.92 -2.28
N GLY A 188 12.83 -7.44 -2.62
CA GLY A 188 11.56 -6.91 -2.11
C GLY A 188 10.40 -7.13 -3.07
N TYR A 189 9.21 -6.65 -2.70
CA TYR A 189 8.07 -6.65 -3.60
C TYR A 189 8.12 -5.46 -4.54
N TYR A 190 7.90 -5.70 -5.84
CA TYR A 190 7.85 -4.67 -6.86
C TYR A 190 6.62 -4.86 -7.73
N TYR A 191 6.08 -3.73 -8.18
CA TYR A 191 5.23 -3.68 -9.36
C TYR A 191 6.08 -3.21 -10.55
N PHE A 192 5.95 -3.92 -11.66
CA PHE A 192 6.54 -3.55 -12.94
C PHE A 192 5.41 -3.21 -13.90
N ILE A 193 5.50 -2.05 -14.53
CA ILE A 193 4.52 -1.59 -15.50
C ILE A 193 5.25 -1.44 -16.81
N ALA A 194 4.91 -2.27 -17.78
CA ALA A 194 5.51 -2.22 -19.11
C ALA A 194 4.55 -1.56 -20.09
N SER A 195 5.09 -0.72 -20.97
CA SER A 195 4.33 -0.06 -22.02
C SER A 195 5.14 0.01 -23.32
N HIS A 196 4.42 0.00 -24.44
CA HIS A 196 4.96 0.16 -25.78
C HIS A 196 3.89 0.77 -26.68
N ASN A 197 4.28 1.50 -27.73
CA ASN A 197 3.32 2.22 -28.58
C ASN A 197 2.30 1.29 -29.25
N ASP A 198 2.75 0.14 -29.74
CA ASP A 198 1.92 -0.83 -30.48
C ASP A 198 1.14 -1.82 -29.59
N TYR A 199 1.33 -1.76 -28.27
CA TYR A 199 0.78 -2.73 -27.33
C TYR A 199 -0.04 -2.05 -26.23
N ASN A 200 -1.01 -2.77 -25.68
CA ASN A 200 -1.66 -2.37 -24.45
C ASN A 200 -0.66 -2.56 -23.29
N PRO A 201 -0.57 -1.60 -22.36
CA PRO A 201 0.31 -1.73 -21.21
C PRO A 201 -0.14 -2.91 -20.33
N ASN A 202 0.82 -3.53 -19.65
CA ASN A 202 0.54 -4.56 -18.66
C ASN A 202 1.36 -4.32 -17.39
N GLU A 203 0.86 -4.82 -16.28
CA GLU A 203 1.54 -4.75 -14.99
C GLU A 203 1.68 -6.13 -14.33
N VAL A 204 2.82 -6.34 -13.70
CA VAL A 204 3.12 -7.56 -12.96
C VAL A 204 3.67 -7.18 -11.59
N GLY A 205 3.04 -7.70 -10.53
CA GLY A 205 3.51 -7.55 -9.16
C GLY A 205 4.20 -8.82 -8.67
N THR A 206 5.47 -8.76 -8.29
CA THR A 206 6.20 -9.93 -7.79
C THR A 206 7.28 -9.60 -6.76
N TYR A 207 7.68 -10.63 -6.00
CA TYR A 207 8.80 -10.54 -5.07
C TYR A 207 10.12 -10.84 -5.78
N ILE A 208 10.99 -9.84 -5.87
CA ILE A 208 12.39 -10.02 -6.25
C ILE A 208 13.11 -10.68 -5.08
N ASN A 209 13.68 -11.85 -5.34
CA ASN A 209 14.52 -12.56 -4.39
C ASN A 209 15.65 -13.29 -5.14
N ARG A 210 16.52 -14.00 -4.43
CA ARG A 210 17.66 -14.70 -5.06
C ARG A 210 17.25 -15.78 -6.08
N LYS A 211 16.09 -16.39 -5.92
CA LYS A 211 15.56 -17.44 -6.80
C LYS A 211 14.63 -16.88 -7.88
N ASN A 212 14.01 -15.73 -7.62
CA ASN A 212 13.09 -15.05 -8.51
C ASN A 212 13.72 -13.73 -8.97
N ASN A 213 14.67 -13.84 -9.90
CA ASN A 213 15.45 -12.72 -10.44
C ASN A 213 15.15 -12.47 -11.92
N LEU A 214 14.10 -13.10 -12.48
CA LEU A 214 13.58 -12.85 -13.82
C LEU A 214 12.09 -12.54 -13.74
N VAL A 215 11.68 -11.44 -14.32
CA VAL A 215 10.26 -11.09 -14.50
C VAL A 215 9.96 -11.02 -15.97
N ILE A 216 8.93 -11.75 -16.39
CA ILE A 216 8.41 -11.71 -17.76
C ILE A 216 7.10 -10.93 -17.74
N ILE A 217 7.01 -9.90 -18.57
CA ILE A 217 5.84 -9.03 -18.69
C ILE A 217 5.28 -9.20 -20.11
N PRO A 218 4.20 -9.97 -20.29
CA PRO A 218 3.56 -10.11 -21.59
C PRO A 218 2.73 -8.85 -21.90
N LEU A 219 2.81 -8.34 -23.13
CA LEU A 219 1.96 -7.25 -23.62
C LEU A 219 1.04 -7.76 -24.74
N SER A 220 -0.24 -7.41 -24.69
CA SER A 220 -1.19 -7.68 -25.77
C SER A 220 -1.09 -6.60 -26.86
N ARG A 221 -1.12 -6.98 -28.14
CA ARG A 221 -1.15 -5.99 -29.23
C ARG A 221 -2.43 -5.18 -29.16
N LYS A 222 -2.33 -3.88 -29.48
CA LYS A 222 -3.51 -3.05 -29.71
C LYS A 222 -4.23 -3.58 -30.94
N GLU A 223 -5.55 -3.71 -30.86
CA GLU A 223 -6.35 -4.01 -32.03
C GLU A 223 -6.24 -2.83 -32.99
N ILE A 224 -5.63 -3.06 -34.15
CA ILE A 224 -5.71 -2.12 -35.26
C ILE A 224 -7.14 -2.26 -35.78
N SER A 225 -8.00 -1.27 -35.51
CA SER A 225 -9.23 -1.16 -36.29
C SER A 225 -8.78 -0.95 -37.73
N GLU A 226 -8.98 -1.94 -38.59
CA GLU A 226 -8.94 -1.72 -40.03
C GLU A 226 -10.04 -0.68 -40.31
N VAL A 227 -9.64 0.59 -40.37
CA VAL A 227 -10.44 1.60 -41.04
C VAL A 227 -10.48 1.10 -42.47
N ALA A 228 -11.61 0.51 -42.86
CA ALA A 228 -11.93 0.28 -44.27
C ALA A 228 -11.56 1.57 -45.00
N PRO A 229 -10.85 1.53 -46.13
CA PRO A 229 -10.35 2.73 -46.78
C PRO A 229 -11.55 3.64 -47.08
N ASP A 230 -11.73 4.65 -46.23
CA ASP A 230 -12.75 5.66 -46.42
C ASP A 230 -12.45 6.31 -47.76
N GLU A 231 -13.47 6.29 -48.61
CA GLU A 231 -13.51 7.00 -49.87
C GLU A 231 -13.00 8.42 -49.64
N VAL A 232 -11.98 8.79 -50.42
CA VAL A 232 -11.42 10.13 -50.48
C VAL A 232 -12.56 11.15 -50.54
N PRO A 233 -12.74 12.01 -49.52
CA PRO A 233 -13.69 13.11 -49.63
C PRO A 233 -13.14 14.08 -50.68
N GLU A 234 -13.96 14.33 -51.69
CA GLU A 234 -13.73 15.30 -52.74
C GLU A 234 -13.48 16.68 -52.12
N ILE A 235 -12.31 17.27 -52.41
CA ILE A 235 -11.93 18.61 -51.98
C ILE A 235 -12.84 19.61 -52.71
N ILE A 236 -13.76 20.24 -51.98
CA ILE A 236 -14.42 21.47 -52.43
C ILE A 236 -13.65 22.62 -51.80
N GLU A 237 -12.87 23.31 -52.62
CA GLU A 237 -12.34 24.63 -52.29
C GLU A 237 -13.50 25.62 -52.19
N ASP A 238 -13.59 26.34 -51.06
CA ASP A 238 -14.24 27.65 -51.06
C ASP A 238 -13.35 28.66 -50.33
N ASP A 239 -13.03 29.69 -51.10
CA ASP A 239 -12.18 30.82 -50.77
C ASP A 239 -12.97 31.86 -49.96
N SER A 240 -12.24 32.87 -49.44
CA SER A 240 -12.72 34.13 -48.87
C SER A 240 -13.05 34.09 -47.35
N ALA A 241 -12.73 35.08 -46.52
CA ALA A 241 -12.01 36.33 -46.68
C ALA A 241 -11.56 36.87 -45.29
N ILE A 242 -10.54 37.72 -45.37
CA ILE A 242 -9.91 38.56 -44.34
C ILE A 242 -10.88 39.62 -43.77
N ILE A 243 -10.91 39.87 -42.45
CA ILE A 243 -11.04 41.22 -41.85
C ILE A 243 -10.23 41.33 -40.53
N ASN A 244 -9.61 42.50 -40.39
CA ASN A 244 -8.63 42.97 -39.42
C ASN A 244 -9.24 43.74 -38.21
N ASN A 245 -8.46 43.76 -37.11
CA ASN A 245 -8.15 44.88 -36.19
C ASN A 245 -9.09 45.36 -35.06
N ASN A 246 -8.56 45.20 -33.82
CA ASN A 246 -8.21 46.18 -32.76
C ASN A 246 -9.24 47.00 -31.94
N ALA A 247 -8.82 47.16 -30.66
CA ALA A 247 -9.05 48.23 -29.67
C ALA A 247 -10.31 48.08 -28.77
N THR A 248 -10.34 48.42 -27.46
CA THR A 248 -9.46 49.21 -26.57
C THR A 248 -9.84 48.92 -25.10
N GLU A 249 -8.93 49.18 -24.16
CA GLU A 249 -9.11 49.18 -22.69
C GLU A 249 -10.04 50.28 -22.16
N GLU A 250 -10.65 50.08 -20.98
CA GLU A 250 -10.83 51.13 -19.95
C GLU A 250 -11.17 50.55 -18.53
N THR A 251 -10.16 50.58 -17.65
CA THR A 251 -10.13 51.08 -16.24
C THR A 251 -11.11 50.62 -15.15
N ASN A 252 -10.54 50.01 -14.08
CA ASN A 252 -10.38 50.51 -12.69
C ASN A 252 -10.71 49.52 -11.54
N ASP A 253 -9.64 49.17 -10.82
CA ASP A 253 -9.48 48.98 -9.36
C ASP A 253 -10.35 47.99 -8.56
N VAL A 254 -9.83 46.76 -8.37
CA VAL A 254 -9.66 46.06 -7.06
C VAL A 254 -8.45 45.09 -7.14
N ILE A 255 -7.21 45.58 -7.12
CA ILE A 255 -5.99 44.75 -7.34
C ILE A 255 -5.30 44.39 -6.01
N VAL A 256 -6.03 43.82 -5.04
CA VAL A 256 -5.38 43.29 -3.81
C VAL A 256 -5.78 41.84 -3.50
N GLU A 257 -6.94 41.35 -3.99
CA GLU A 257 -7.33 39.93 -3.83
C GLU A 257 -6.91 39.04 -5.02
N GLU A 258 -6.80 39.59 -6.23
CA GLU A 258 -6.57 38.81 -7.45
C GLU A 258 -5.14 38.22 -7.53
N ILE A 259 -4.14 38.94 -7.01
CA ILE A 259 -2.72 38.54 -7.04
C ILE A 259 -2.44 37.34 -6.12
N GLU A 260 -3.15 37.18 -5.00
CA GLU A 260 -2.99 36.00 -4.13
C GLU A 260 -3.69 34.76 -4.73
N VAL A 261 -4.82 34.95 -5.42
CA VAL A 261 -5.59 33.86 -6.03
C VAL A 261 -4.86 33.29 -7.25
N GLU A 262 -4.29 34.13 -8.12
CA GLU A 262 -3.53 33.67 -9.29
C GLU A 262 -2.25 32.92 -8.92
N ASN A 263 -1.51 33.39 -7.91
CA ASN A 263 -0.32 32.67 -7.41
C ASN A 263 -0.68 31.30 -6.78
N TYR A 264 -1.87 31.15 -6.19
CA TYR A 264 -2.34 29.86 -5.64
C TYR A 264 -2.86 28.89 -6.70
N ILE A 265 -3.48 29.42 -7.78
CA ILE A 265 -3.97 28.61 -8.92
C ILE A 265 -2.81 27.96 -9.67
N GLU A 266 -1.67 28.65 -9.81
CA GLU A 266 -0.45 28.07 -10.42
C GLU A 266 0.18 26.97 -9.56
N GLN A 267 0.04 27.04 -8.22
CA GLN A 267 0.70 26.10 -7.31
C GLN A 267 -0.06 24.75 -7.16
N TYR A 268 -1.38 24.73 -7.33
CA TYR A 268 -2.22 23.52 -7.18
C TYR A 268 -3.34 23.43 -8.24
N PRO A 269 -3.00 23.26 -9.54
CA PRO A 269 -3.95 23.37 -10.65
C PRO A 269 -5.06 22.31 -10.63
N ALA A 270 -4.89 21.24 -9.85
CA ALA A 270 -5.90 20.20 -9.71
C ALA A 270 -7.02 20.55 -8.72
N PHE A 271 -6.78 21.44 -7.75
CA PHE A 271 -7.78 21.90 -6.79
C PHE A 271 -7.81 23.43 -6.65
N PRO A 272 -8.07 24.21 -7.72
CA PRO A 272 -8.23 25.66 -7.60
C PRO A 272 -9.18 26.05 -6.47
N LEU A 273 -8.78 27.02 -5.63
CA LEU A 273 -9.55 27.44 -4.45
C LEU A 273 -10.97 27.92 -4.81
N ALA A 274 -11.11 28.53 -5.98
CA ALA A 274 -12.37 29.02 -6.54
C ALA A 274 -13.35 27.89 -6.88
N ASP A 275 -12.84 26.72 -7.26
CA ASP A 275 -13.65 25.62 -7.78
C ASP A 275 -13.88 24.51 -6.75
N TYR A 276 -12.98 24.36 -5.77
CA TYR A 276 -12.99 23.25 -4.82
C TYR A 276 -12.93 23.72 -3.36
N LYS A 277 -13.82 23.15 -2.53
CA LYS A 277 -13.89 23.37 -1.09
C LYS A 277 -12.66 22.81 -0.36
N PRO A 278 -12.27 23.34 0.82
CA PRO A 278 -11.26 22.70 1.67
C PRO A 278 -11.67 21.29 2.07
N ASN A 279 -10.73 20.37 2.09
CA ASN A 279 -10.95 18.96 2.37
C ASN A 279 -10.52 18.59 3.80
N ASN A 280 -11.34 17.81 4.48
CA ASN A 280 -11.01 17.07 5.69
C ASN A 280 -11.22 15.58 5.38
N ILE A 281 -10.12 14.88 5.15
CA ILE A 281 -10.12 13.49 4.67
C ILE A 281 -9.65 12.58 5.80
N VAL A 282 -10.52 11.66 6.19
CA VAL A 282 -10.16 10.62 7.16
C VAL A 282 -10.06 9.29 6.42
N PHE A 283 -8.85 8.77 6.32
CA PHE A 283 -8.63 7.43 5.79
C PHE A 283 -8.91 6.39 6.87
N LEU A 284 -9.81 5.46 6.59
CA LEU A 284 -10.06 4.27 7.37
C LEU A 284 -9.49 3.07 6.61
N LEU A 285 -8.27 2.68 6.97
CA LEU A 285 -7.44 1.75 6.23
C LEU A 285 -7.53 0.34 6.80
N ASP A 286 -7.91 -0.63 5.98
CA ASP A 286 -7.68 -2.04 6.26
C ASP A 286 -6.18 -2.31 6.21
N VAL A 287 -5.61 -2.79 7.32
CA VAL A 287 -4.23 -3.25 7.39
C VAL A 287 -4.18 -4.74 7.73
N SER A 288 -5.23 -5.51 7.44
CA SER A 288 -5.22 -6.95 7.67
C SER A 288 -4.17 -7.68 6.82
N SER A 289 -3.81 -8.90 7.23
CA SER A 289 -2.82 -9.72 6.52
C SER A 289 -3.15 -9.96 5.04
N SER A 290 -4.43 -9.97 4.65
CA SER A 290 -4.85 -10.13 3.25
C SER A 290 -4.48 -8.93 2.37
N MET A 291 -4.27 -7.74 2.95
CA MET A 291 -3.73 -6.56 2.27
C MET A 291 -2.24 -6.70 1.91
N ASN A 292 -1.52 -7.65 2.52
CA ASN A 292 -0.14 -7.97 2.15
C ASN A 292 -0.04 -8.86 0.89
N MET A 293 -1.18 -9.38 0.40
CA MET A 293 -1.21 -10.26 -0.74
C MET A 293 -1.26 -9.48 -2.05
N ALA A 294 -0.51 -9.95 -3.06
CA ALA A 294 -0.57 -9.45 -4.44
C ALA A 294 -0.44 -7.91 -4.55
N GLY A 295 0.32 -7.30 -3.64
CA GLY A 295 0.63 -5.87 -3.66
C GLY A 295 -0.56 -4.93 -3.43
N LYS A 296 -1.62 -5.39 -2.75
CA LYS A 296 -2.79 -4.54 -2.47
C LYS A 296 -2.42 -3.29 -1.66
N ILE A 297 -1.67 -3.46 -0.57
CA ILE A 297 -1.25 -2.32 0.26
C ILE A 297 -0.40 -1.32 -0.53
N ASP A 298 0.41 -1.78 -1.49
CA ASP A 298 1.22 -0.89 -2.33
C ASP A 298 0.38 -0.05 -3.30
N LEU A 299 -0.70 -0.61 -3.86
CA LEU A 299 -1.65 0.16 -4.67
C LEU A 299 -2.37 1.23 -3.84
N LEU A 300 -2.76 0.88 -2.61
CA LEU A 300 -3.36 1.84 -1.69
C LEU A 300 -2.37 2.96 -1.33
N LYS A 301 -1.12 2.62 -1.02
CA LYS A 301 -0.04 3.59 -0.79
C LYS A 301 0.16 4.51 -2.00
N ALA A 302 0.26 3.93 -3.20
CA ALA A 302 0.40 4.71 -4.43
C ALA A 302 -0.73 5.71 -4.61
N SER A 303 -1.97 5.28 -4.37
CA SER A 303 -3.15 6.13 -4.47
C SER A 303 -3.15 7.27 -3.47
N MET A 304 -2.79 6.98 -2.22
CA MET A 304 -2.70 8.00 -1.17
C MET A 304 -1.57 9.00 -1.44
N ILE A 305 -0.39 8.52 -1.86
CA ILE A 305 0.78 9.37 -2.19
C ILE A 305 0.46 10.29 -3.36
N GLU A 306 -0.24 9.79 -4.39
CA GLU A 306 -0.63 10.63 -5.52
C GLU A 306 -1.62 11.71 -5.07
N LEU A 307 -2.59 11.37 -4.22
CA LEU A 307 -3.48 12.36 -3.65
C LEU A 307 -2.73 13.43 -2.83
N THR A 308 -1.77 13.05 -1.96
CA THR A 308 -1.06 14.02 -1.10
C THR A 308 -0.24 15.03 -1.89
N ARG A 309 0.26 14.66 -3.07
CA ARG A 309 0.98 15.58 -3.96
C ARG A 309 0.11 16.65 -4.59
N ILE A 310 -1.19 16.40 -4.68
CA ILE A 310 -2.14 17.21 -5.44
C ILE A 310 -2.99 18.07 -4.50
N LEU A 311 -3.20 17.64 -3.26
CA LEU A 311 -3.90 18.39 -2.22
C LEU A 311 -3.17 19.70 -1.86
N ARG A 312 -3.94 20.67 -1.37
CA ARG A 312 -3.44 21.98 -0.96
C ARG A 312 -3.06 21.98 0.53
N PRO A 313 -2.23 22.94 0.98
CA PRO A 313 -1.86 23.11 2.38
C PRO A 313 -3.05 23.25 3.33
N ILE A 314 -4.17 23.83 2.87
CA ILE A 314 -5.38 24.01 3.66
C ILE A 314 -6.17 22.70 3.88
N ASP A 315 -5.92 21.69 3.06
CA ASP A 315 -6.56 20.38 3.16
C ASP A 315 -5.95 19.60 4.33
N LYS A 316 -6.75 18.71 4.94
CA LYS A 316 -6.37 17.95 6.13
C LYS A 316 -6.52 16.46 5.91
N ILE A 317 -5.57 15.70 6.43
CA ILE A 317 -5.58 14.23 6.37
C ILE A 317 -5.49 13.66 7.78
N THR A 318 -6.25 12.61 8.04
CA THR A 318 -6.13 11.76 9.23
C THR A 318 -6.02 10.30 8.79
N LEU A 319 -5.09 9.52 9.36
CA LEU A 319 -4.95 8.09 9.06
C LEU A 319 -5.39 7.24 10.25
N VAL A 320 -6.43 6.43 10.04
CA VAL A 320 -6.93 5.46 11.00
C VAL A 320 -6.76 4.07 10.39
N ALA A 321 -5.96 3.22 11.00
CA ALA A 321 -5.85 1.83 10.62
C ALA A 321 -6.84 0.98 11.43
N TYR A 322 -7.44 -0.01 10.77
CA TYR A 322 -8.20 -1.05 11.44
C TYR A 322 -7.71 -2.43 11.04
N ALA A 323 -7.59 -3.27 12.05
CA ALA A 323 -7.49 -4.72 11.95
C ALA A 323 -8.21 -5.26 13.18
N SER A 324 -7.52 -5.84 14.16
CA SER A 324 -8.13 -6.41 15.38
C SER A 324 -8.59 -5.32 16.36
N SER A 325 -8.04 -4.12 16.20
CA SER A 325 -8.38 -2.89 16.89
C SER A 325 -8.33 -1.72 15.90
N ALA A 326 -8.93 -0.59 16.28
CA ALA A 326 -8.86 0.65 15.52
C ALA A 326 -7.81 1.56 16.16
N ASN A 327 -6.80 1.96 15.40
CA ASN A 327 -5.69 2.79 15.87
C ASN A 327 -5.51 4.01 14.97
N VAL A 328 -5.23 5.14 15.58
CA VAL A 328 -4.84 6.35 14.84
C VAL A 328 -3.36 6.22 14.51
N ILE A 329 -3.04 6.14 13.22
CA ILE A 329 -1.66 6.13 12.72
C ILE A 329 -1.13 7.56 12.64
N MET A 330 -1.99 8.47 12.20
CA MET A 330 -1.67 9.88 12.04
C MET A 330 -2.87 10.71 12.47
N GLU A 331 -2.66 11.60 13.44
CA GLU A 331 -3.64 12.60 13.83
C GLU A 331 -3.89 13.60 12.69
N THR A 332 -4.99 14.36 12.78
CA THR A 332 -5.34 15.33 11.75
C THR A 332 -4.20 16.32 11.52
N THR A 333 -3.66 16.29 10.30
CA THR A 333 -2.50 17.07 9.88
C THR A 333 -2.82 17.82 8.59
N SER A 334 -2.40 19.09 8.47
CA SER A 334 -2.51 19.85 7.22
C SER A 334 -1.52 19.32 6.18
N VAL A 335 -1.83 19.48 4.89
CA VAL A 335 -0.94 19.05 3.79
C VAL A 335 0.13 20.12 3.49
N GLU A 336 0.80 20.61 4.53
CA GLU A 336 1.92 21.55 4.42
C GLU A 336 3.25 20.82 4.19
N ASP A 337 3.44 19.69 4.89
CA ASP A 337 4.64 18.86 4.81
C ASP A 337 4.33 17.54 4.08
N VAL A 338 4.36 17.62 2.75
CA VAL A 338 4.04 16.50 1.86
C VAL A 338 5.04 15.34 2.05
N ASP A 339 6.31 15.62 2.28
CA ASP A 339 7.35 14.60 2.41
C ASP A 339 7.18 13.76 3.68
N THR A 340 6.84 14.41 4.80
CA THR A 340 6.50 13.69 6.04
C THR A 340 5.25 12.83 5.86
N LEU A 341 4.22 13.33 5.16
CA LEU A 341 3.01 12.55 4.86
C LEU A 341 3.32 11.32 4.01
N ILE A 342 4.12 11.48 2.95
CA ILE A 342 4.56 10.38 2.09
C ILE A 342 5.33 9.34 2.91
N THR A 343 6.24 9.76 3.77
CA THR A 343 7.02 8.85 4.63
C THR A 343 6.11 8.02 5.53
N ILE A 344 5.13 8.66 6.19
CA ILE A 344 4.14 7.96 7.04
C ILE A 344 3.32 6.94 6.22
N ILE A 345 2.91 7.30 5.00
CA ILE A 345 2.16 6.40 4.11
C ILE A 345 3.05 5.22 3.67
N GLN A 346 4.31 5.45 3.33
CA GLN A 346 5.26 4.40 2.96
C GLN A 346 5.50 3.41 4.11
N ASP A 347 5.50 3.89 5.35
CA ASP A 347 5.68 3.08 6.56
C ASP A 347 4.46 2.25 6.96
N LEU A 348 3.31 2.41 6.28
CA LEU A 348 2.13 1.57 6.52
C LEU A 348 2.48 0.09 6.27
N LYS A 349 2.30 -0.74 7.29
CA LYS A 349 2.51 -2.20 7.20
C LYS A 349 1.23 -2.93 7.57
N PRO A 350 0.83 -3.97 6.81
CA PRO A 350 -0.24 -4.87 7.23
C PRO A 350 0.07 -5.48 8.61
N LYS A 351 -0.88 -5.45 9.55
CA LYS A 351 -0.78 -6.01 10.89
C LYS A 351 -2.14 -6.51 11.41
N GLY A 352 -2.23 -7.78 11.78
CA GLY A 352 -3.35 -8.38 12.54
C GLY A 352 -4.53 -8.94 11.72
N MET A 353 -5.50 -9.54 12.42
CA MET A 353 -6.77 -10.06 11.86
C MET A 353 -7.85 -8.98 11.84
N THR A 354 -8.78 -8.99 10.89
CA THR A 354 -9.86 -7.98 10.82
C THR A 354 -10.89 -8.13 11.94
N ALA A 355 -11.13 -7.06 12.71
CA ALA A 355 -12.24 -6.93 13.66
C ALA A 355 -13.09 -5.72 13.28
N GLY A 356 -14.27 -5.99 12.69
CA GLY A 356 -15.20 -4.97 12.23
C GLY A 356 -15.99 -4.30 13.37
N GLY A 357 -16.13 -2.96 13.31
CA GLY A 357 -17.10 -2.16 14.08
C GLY A 357 -16.52 -0.92 14.78
N LYS A 358 -15.34 -1.03 15.42
CA LYS A 358 -14.73 0.11 16.17
C LYS A 358 -14.08 1.16 15.27
N GLY A 359 -13.55 0.74 14.12
CA GLY A 359 -12.89 1.62 13.15
C GLY A 359 -13.78 2.75 12.65
N MET A 360 -15.02 2.42 12.27
CA MET A 360 -15.96 3.41 11.73
C MET A 360 -16.31 4.50 12.75
N ASN A 361 -16.54 4.12 14.01
CA ASN A 361 -16.84 5.09 15.06
C ASN A 361 -15.65 6.03 15.33
N LEU A 362 -14.43 5.49 15.33
CA LEU A 362 -13.21 6.29 15.47
C LEU A 362 -13.03 7.24 14.29
N ALA A 363 -13.23 6.76 13.05
CA ALA A 363 -13.14 7.58 11.86
C ALA A 363 -14.16 8.75 11.89
N TYR A 364 -15.42 8.49 12.25
CA TYR A 364 -16.41 9.55 12.43
C TYR A 364 -16.04 10.53 13.54
N SER A 365 -15.52 10.04 14.66
CA SER A 365 -15.04 10.90 15.75
C SER A 365 -13.96 11.86 15.24
N LYS A 366 -12.96 11.35 14.51
CA LYS A 366 -11.91 12.18 13.92
C LYS A 366 -12.46 13.17 12.88
N ALA A 367 -13.32 12.71 11.98
CA ALA A 367 -13.94 13.58 10.98
C ALA A 367 -14.74 14.72 11.62
N CYS A 368 -15.49 14.44 12.69
CA CYS A 368 -16.27 15.45 13.40
C CYS A 368 -15.40 16.41 14.20
N ASN A 369 -14.30 15.93 14.81
CA ASN A 369 -13.40 16.79 15.58
C ASN A 369 -12.64 17.78 14.68
N ALA A 370 -12.34 17.38 13.45
CA ALA A 370 -11.67 18.20 12.45
C ALA A 370 -12.63 18.82 11.43
N PHE A 371 -13.93 18.85 11.72
CA PHE A 371 -14.97 19.23 10.76
C PHE A 371 -14.74 20.64 10.22
N ILE A 372 -14.84 20.79 8.89
CA ILE A 372 -14.72 22.06 8.19
C ILE A 372 -16.12 22.52 7.77
N PRO A 373 -16.67 23.60 8.38
CA PRO A 373 -17.89 24.24 7.88
C PRO A 373 -17.74 24.64 6.41
N ASP A 374 -18.75 24.34 5.60
CA ASP A 374 -18.75 24.56 4.14
C ASP A 374 -17.60 23.88 3.37
N GLY A 375 -16.89 22.95 4.03
CA GLY A 375 -15.85 22.11 3.46
C GLY A 375 -16.36 20.76 2.95
N ASN A 376 -15.48 20.00 2.32
CA ASN A 376 -15.66 18.57 2.08
C ASN A 376 -15.17 17.79 3.31
N ASN A 377 -16.07 17.11 4.02
CA ASN A 377 -15.71 16.25 5.15
C ASN A 377 -16.00 14.81 4.77
N GLN A 378 -14.95 14.03 4.54
CA GLN A 378 -15.09 12.74 3.87
C GLN A 378 -14.26 11.66 4.57
N ILE A 379 -14.88 10.51 4.78
CA ILE A 379 -14.19 9.29 5.18
C ILE A 379 -13.93 8.47 3.92
N ILE A 380 -12.67 8.10 3.71
CA ILE A 380 -12.25 7.17 2.66
C ILE A 380 -11.92 5.85 3.32
N MET A 381 -12.78 4.85 3.12
CA MET A 381 -12.57 3.52 3.65
C MET A 381 -11.90 2.64 2.59
N ALA A 382 -10.74 2.06 2.87
CA ALA A 382 -10.03 1.20 1.93
C ALA A 382 -9.90 -0.23 2.47
N THR A 383 -10.31 -1.24 1.69
CA THR A 383 -10.29 -2.67 2.09
C THR A 383 -10.18 -3.59 0.87
N ASP A 384 -9.88 -4.87 1.09
CA ASP A 384 -10.00 -5.93 0.09
C ASP A 384 -11.28 -6.80 0.25
N GLY A 385 -12.16 -6.44 1.19
CA GLY A 385 -13.48 -7.05 1.37
C GLY A 385 -13.73 -7.68 2.75
N ALA A 386 -12.74 -7.66 3.64
CA ALA A 386 -12.79 -8.33 4.95
C ALA A 386 -13.48 -7.54 6.07
N PHE A 387 -13.87 -6.28 5.84
CA PHE A 387 -14.63 -5.55 6.86
C PHE A 387 -16.03 -6.15 7.00
N ASN A 388 -16.55 -6.25 8.24
CA ASN A 388 -17.92 -6.67 8.53
C ASN A 388 -18.95 -5.61 8.05
N MET A 389 -18.92 -5.25 6.76
CA MET A 389 -19.74 -4.23 6.12
C MET A 389 -21.21 -4.64 6.02
N GLY A 390 -21.52 -5.90 6.26
CA GLY A 390 -22.89 -6.43 6.30
C GLY A 390 -23.62 -6.19 7.62
N GLU A 391 -22.97 -5.60 8.63
CA GLU A 391 -23.66 -5.28 9.89
C GLU A 391 -24.53 -4.03 9.74
N GLU A 392 -25.82 -4.17 10.06
CA GLU A 392 -26.83 -3.10 9.97
C GLU A 392 -26.42 -1.79 10.68
N ASN A 393 -25.54 -1.88 11.68
CA ASN A 393 -25.06 -0.73 12.45
C ASN A 393 -24.11 0.19 11.67
N VAL A 394 -23.27 -0.33 10.76
CA VAL A 394 -22.31 0.49 10.01
C VAL A 394 -23.07 1.35 8.99
N ASN A 395 -23.99 0.75 8.24
CA ASN A 395 -24.87 1.46 7.30
C ASN A 395 -25.76 2.49 8.00
N LYS A 396 -26.29 2.17 9.20
CA LYS A 396 -27.04 3.13 10.02
C LYS A 396 -26.19 4.33 10.44
N LEU A 397 -24.93 4.10 10.84
CA LEU A 397 -23.98 5.17 11.14
C LEU A 397 -23.70 6.02 9.89
N ALA A 398 -23.47 5.39 8.74
CA ALA A 398 -23.28 6.08 7.46
C ALA A 398 -24.42 7.04 7.11
N LYS A 399 -25.67 6.56 7.13
CA LYS A 399 -26.85 7.42 6.90
C LYS A 399 -26.95 8.56 7.90
N LYS A 400 -26.62 8.30 9.17
CA LYS A 400 -26.71 9.30 10.23
C LYS A 400 -25.71 10.44 10.06
N PHE A 401 -24.46 10.12 9.73
CA PHE A 401 -23.39 11.13 9.60
C PHE A 401 -23.37 11.80 8.24
N ASN A 402 -23.84 11.14 7.18
CA ASN A 402 -24.11 11.78 5.88
C ASN A 402 -25.08 12.97 6.05
N LYS A 403 -26.17 12.79 6.81
CA LYS A 403 -27.10 13.89 7.16
C LYS A 403 -26.45 15.03 7.97
N LYS A 404 -25.26 14.80 8.54
CA LYS A 404 -24.47 15.80 9.26
C LYS A 404 -23.34 16.39 8.39
N GLY A 405 -23.29 16.06 7.11
CA GLY A 405 -22.30 16.57 6.17
C GLY A 405 -20.96 15.82 6.20
N VAL A 406 -20.90 14.61 6.77
CA VAL A 406 -19.71 13.74 6.68
C VAL A 406 -20.02 12.57 5.74
N THR A 407 -19.39 12.56 4.57
CA THR A 407 -19.59 11.53 3.55
C THR A 407 -18.69 10.31 3.76
N VAL A 408 -19.05 9.17 3.17
CA VAL A 408 -18.20 7.96 3.13
C VAL A 408 -18.08 7.45 1.71
N SER A 409 -16.85 7.28 1.27
CA SER A 409 -16.53 6.55 0.03
C SER A 409 -15.74 5.31 0.38
N VAL A 410 -15.91 4.26 -0.42
CA VAL A 410 -15.33 2.95 -0.17
C VAL A 410 -14.46 2.55 -1.35
N ILE A 411 -13.19 2.28 -1.09
CA ILE A 411 -12.23 1.78 -2.06
C ILE A 411 -12.05 0.28 -1.83
N GLY A 412 -12.40 -0.51 -2.84
CA GLY A 412 -12.03 -1.92 -2.96
C GLY A 412 -10.67 -2.05 -3.63
N ILE A 413 -9.71 -2.73 -3.00
CA ILE A 413 -8.38 -2.98 -3.58
C ILE A 413 -8.27 -4.44 -4.00
N LYS A 414 -8.19 -4.70 -5.31
CA LYS A 414 -8.17 -6.06 -5.91
C LYS A 414 -9.16 -7.01 -5.23
N ASN A 415 -10.35 -6.51 -4.91
CA ASN A 415 -11.34 -7.23 -4.13
C ASN A 415 -12.16 -8.16 -5.03
N ARG A 416 -12.77 -9.18 -4.41
CA ARG A 416 -13.68 -10.10 -5.12
C ARG A 416 -15.06 -9.48 -5.29
N ASP A 417 -15.78 -9.91 -6.32
CA ASP A 417 -17.13 -9.45 -6.65
C ASP A 417 -18.13 -9.65 -5.50
N ILE A 418 -17.98 -10.74 -4.74
CA ILE A 418 -18.86 -11.07 -3.60
C ILE A 418 -18.89 -9.99 -2.51
N HIS A 419 -17.85 -9.15 -2.41
CA HIS A 419 -17.78 -8.07 -1.43
C HIS A 419 -18.21 -6.71 -1.99
N GLN A 420 -18.39 -6.59 -3.32
CA GLN A 420 -18.69 -5.30 -3.94
C GLN A 420 -20.06 -4.75 -3.54
N GLU A 421 -21.06 -5.61 -3.41
CA GLU A 421 -22.44 -5.18 -3.12
C GLU A 421 -22.53 -4.47 -1.75
N SER A 422 -21.91 -5.04 -0.71
CA SER A 422 -21.90 -4.43 0.61
C SER A 422 -21.09 -3.12 0.66
N MET A 423 -19.97 -3.08 -0.05
CA MET A 423 -19.16 -1.86 -0.21
C MET A 423 -19.93 -0.74 -0.91
N ARG A 424 -20.62 -1.06 -2.02
CA ARG A 424 -21.50 -0.12 -2.74
C ARG A 424 -22.60 0.38 -1.83
N LYS A 425 -23.31 -0.52 -1.16
CA LYS A 425 -24.39 -0.16 -0.23
C LYS A 425 -23.92 0.81 0.85
N LEU A 426 -22.74 0.57 1.43
CA LEU A 426 -22.16 1.43 2.46
C LEU A 426 -21.83 2.82 1.92
N SER A 427 -21.20 2.90 0.74
CA SER A 427 -20.88 4.19 0.10
C SER A 427 -22.13 5.01 -0.23
N GLU A 428 -23.17 4.36 -0.78
CA GLU A 428 -24.47 5.00 -1.06
C GLU A 428 -25.12 5.54 0.22
N ASP A 429 -25.13 4.74 1.28
CA ASP A 429 -25.70 5.11 2.57
C ASP A 429 -24.92 6.29 3.20
N GLY A 430 -23.61 6.32 2.97
CA GLY A 430 -22.70 7.39 3.37
C GLY A 430 -22.67 8.60 2.43
N GLY A 431 -23.39 8.59 1.31
CA GLY A 431 -23.44 9.70 0.36
C GLY A 431 -22.15 9.93 -0.45
N GLY A 432 -21.28 8.91 -0.55
CA GLY A 432 -20.10 8.92 -1.41
C GLY A 432 -20.16 7.80 -2.46
N ASN A 433 -19.01 7.45 -3.04
CA ASN A 433 -18.94 6.46 -4.11
C ASN A 433 -18.18 5.19 -3.70
N TYR A 434 -18.48 4.10 -4.41
CA TYR A 434 -17.65 2.90 -4.40
C TYR A 434 -16.67 2.96 -5.56
N ILE A 435 -15.40 2.73 -5.23
CA ILE A 435 -14.26 2.83 -6.13
C ILE A 435 -13.55 1.49 -6.11
N ASN A 436 -13.13 1.02 -7.28
CA ASN A 436 -12.27 -0.15 -7.39
C ASN A 436 -10.87 0.28 -7.85
N ILE A 437 -9.85 -0.30 -7.25
CA ILE A 437 -8.44 -0.14 -7.66
C ILE A 437 -7.86 -1.54 -7.84
N ASN A 438 -7.67 -1.92 -9.11
CA ASN A 438 -7.12 -3.21 -9.50
C ASN A 438 -5.67 -3.10 -9.96
N ASN A 439 -5.26 -1.93 -10.42
CA ASN A 439 -3.96 -1.67 -11.02
C ASN A 439 -3.40 -0.30 -10.61
N PHE A 440 -2.14 -0.06 -10.96
CA PHE A 440 -1.41 1.15 -10.56
C PHE A 440 -1.90 2.41 -11.28
N GLU A 441 -2.44 2.29 -12.49
CA GLU A 441 -3.04 3.43 -13.21
C GLU A 441 -4.31 3.92 -12.50
N GLU A 442 -5.21 3.00 -12.16
CA GLU A 442 -6.40 3.28 -11.34
C GLU A 442 -5.99 3.86 -9.98
N ALA A 443 -4.92 3.35 -9.37
CA ALA A 443 -4.42 3.87 -8.10
C ALA A 443 -4.08 5.36 -8.18
N GLN A 444 -3.43 5.81 -9.27
CA GLN A 444 -3.06 7.22 -9.44
C GLN A 444 -4.25 8.16 -9.69
N LYS A 445 -5.33 7.66 -10.29
CA LYS A 445 -6.41 8.52 -10.79
C LYS A 445 -7.64 8.53 -9.89
N THR A 446 -8.13 7.36 -9.52
CA THR A 446 -9.53 7.22 -9.09
C THR A 446 -9.81 7.89 -7.74
N LEU A 447 -8.85 7.86 -6.82
CA LEU A 447 -8.99 8.57 -5.53
C LEU A 447 -8.96 10.09 -5.72
N VAL A 448 -8.11 10.60 -6.62
CA VAL A 448 -8.04 12.04 -6.93
C VAL A 448 -9.37 12.50 -7.53
N GLU A 449 -9.92 11.74 -8.47
CA GLU A 449 -11.22 12.01 -9.09
C GLU A 449 -12.36 12.01 -8.08
N GLU A 450 -12.35 11.08 -7.11
CA GLU A 450 -13.34 11.05 -6.03
C GLU A 450 -13.30 12.33 -5.20
N ILE A 451 -12.11 12.72 -4.72
CA ILE A 451 -11.98 13.94 -3.90
C ILE A 451 -12.37 15.17 -4.71
N LYS A 452 -12.03 15.25 -6.00
CA LYS A 452 -12.51 16.33 -6.89
C LYS A 452 -14.03 16.35 -6.97
N SER A 453 -14.65 15.20 -7.21
CA SER A 453 -16.11 15.08 -7.33
C SER A 453 -16.82 15.59 -6.07
N GLN A 454 -16.37 15.18 -4.89
CA GLN A 454 -17.01 15.53 -3.61
C GLN A 454 -16.74 16.96 -3.15
N SER A 455 -15.56 17.50 -3.47
CA SER A 455 -15.15 18.83 -3.02
C SER A 455 -15.54 19.96 -3.97
N ARG A 456 -16.04 19.67 -5.17
CA ARG A 456 -16.44 20.69 -6.13
C ARG A 456 -17.52 21.61 -5.56
N ARG A 457 -17.32 22.92 -5.70
CA ARG A 457 -18.32 23.95 -5.40
C ARG A 457 -19.44 23.85 -6.44
N LYS A 458 -20.69 23.93 -5.97
CA LYS A 458 -21.90 23.83 -6.80
C LYS A 458 -22.39 25.21 -7.18
#